data_AF-A0A962TC61-F1
#
_entry.id   AF-A0A962TC61-F1
#
_cell.length_a   1.000
_cell.length_b   1.000
_cell.length_c   1.000
_cell.angle_alpha   90.00
_cell.angle_beta   90.00
_cell.angle_gamma   90.00
#
_symmetry.space_group_name_H-M   'P 1'
#
loop_
_entity.id
_entity.type
_entity.pdbx_description
1 polymer ?
#
loop_
_entity_poly.entity_id
_entity_poly.type
_entity_poly.pdbx_seq_one_letter_code
_entity_poly.pdbx_strand_id
1 'polypeptide(L)'
;MSQGVKDDNRDTATGESFLQRFHRRKTEARQRLPEPAEAARDQQLAPDTDVAATEDPSPPARPPLTDADMPPIESLSADSDYTGFLSEQVSEALRKAALRKLFHSATFNVTDGLDDYTDDFTTFKALGDIVTADMRH
;
A
#
# COMPACT_ATOMS: atom_id res chain seq x y z
N MET A 1 -2.06 -44.99 7.69
CA MET A 1 -1.06 -44.53 8.67
C MET A 1 0.23 -44.21 7.94
N SER A 2 0.88 -43.13 8.36
CA SER A 2 1.91 -42.29 7.72
C SER A 2 2.95 -42.94 6.80
N GLN A 3 3.15 -42.31 5.63
CA GLN A 3 4.42 -42.34 4.90
C GLN A 3 5.43 -41.44 5.66
N GLY A 4 6.50 -42.04 6.18
CA GLY A 4 7.63 -41.31 6.78
C GLY A 4 8.56 -40.78 5.69
N VAL A 5 8.74 -39.46 5.66
CA VAL A 5 9.70 -38.73 4.82
C VAL A 5 11.12 -39.18 5.18
N LYS A 6 11.82 -39.79 4.23
CA LYS A 6 13.25 -40.13 4.37
C LYS A 6 14.06 -38.93 3.88
N ASP A 7 14.54 -38.14 4.83
CA ASP A 7 15.52 -37.07 4.61
C ASP A 7 16.85 -37.65 4.09
N ASP A 8 17.10 -37.55 2.79
CA ASP A 8 18.38 -37.94 2.19
C ASP A 8 19.34 -36.74 2.20
N ASN A 9 19.87 -36.43 3.38
CA ASN A 9 20.92 -35.43 3.59
C ASN A 9 22.27 -36.13 3.78
N ARG A 10 22.83 -36.66 2.69
CA ARG A 10 24.18 -37.23 2.68
C ARG A 10 25.07 -36.47 1.72
N ASP A 11 25.96 -35.67 2.29
CA ASP A 11 27.14 -35.14 1.61
C ASP A 11 28.32 -35.26 2.59
N THR A 12 28.87 -36.47 2.68
CA THR A 12 29.92 -36.86 3.64
C THR A 12 31.30 -36.67 3.03
N ALA A 13 31.91 -35.51 3.26
CA ALA A 13 33.38 -35.35 3.19
C ALA A 13 33.98 -34.88 4.53
N THR A 14 33.16 -34.29 5.42
CA THR A 14 33.60 -33.74 6.72
C THR A 14 32.71 -34.16 7.91
N GLY A 15 31.75 -35.07 7.69
CA GLY A 15 30.81 -35.54 8.74
C GLY A 15 29.71 -34.54 9.11
N GLU A 16 29.67 -33.37 8.48
CA GLU A 16 28.70 -32.32 8.75
C GLU A 16 27.54 -32.32 7.74
N SER A 17 26.32 -32.13 8.24
CA SER A 17 25.11 -32.07 7.40
C SER A 17 24.99 -30.73 6.66
N PHE A 18 24.22 -30.70 5.56
CA PHE A 18 24.03 -29.47 4.76
C PHE A 18 23.58 -28.27 5.61
N LEU A 19 22.61 -28.48 6.51
CA LEU A 19 22.07 -27.44 7.38
C LEU A 19 23.11 -26.94 8.39
N GLN A 20 23.98 -27.80 8.92
CA GLN A 20 25.07 -27.37 9.81
C GLN A 20 26.09 -26.52 9.07
N ARG A 21 26.49 -26.93 7.87
CA ARG A 21 27.42 -26.14 7.03
C ARG A 21 26.82 -24.79 6.65
N PHE A 22 25.54 -24.78 6.28
CA PHE A 22 24.80 -23.56 5.93
C PHE A 22 24.66 -22.62 7.14
N HIS A 23 24.30 -23.17 8.32
CA HIS A 23 24.19 -22.40 9.55
C HIS A 23 25.52 -21.77 9.95
N ARG A 24 26.62 -22.55 9.99
CA ARG A 24 27.96 -22.03 10.29
C ARG A 24 28.36 -20.91 9.33
N ARG A 25 28.14 -21.10 8.02
CA ARG A 25 28.47 -20.07 7.02
C ARG A 25 27.66 -18.79 7.22
N LYS A 26 26.38 -18.89 7.57
CA LYS A 26 25.51 -17.74 7.86
C LYS A 26 25.96 -16.99 9.13
N THR A 27 26.33 -17.72 10.19
CA THR A 27 26.84 -17.10 11.42
C THR A 27 28.22 -16.47 11.24
N GLU A 28 29.13 -17.12 10.53
CA GLU A 28 30.45 -16.55 10.23
C GLU A 28 30.35 -15.31 9.33
N ALA A 29 29.42 -15.29 8.37
CA ALA A 29 29.15 -14.11 7.56
C ALA A 29 28.65 -12.96 8.44
N ARG A 30 27.75 -13.22 9.40
CA ARG A 30 27.23 -12.20 10.32
C ARG A 30 28.30 -11.66 11.28
N GLN A 31 29.29 -12.47 11.65
CA GLN A 31 30.39 -12.09 12.53
C GLN A 31 31.55 -11.36 11.82
N ARG A 32 31.74 -11.58 10.50
CA ARG A 32 32.80 -10.92 9.72
C ARG A 32 32.45 -9.49 9.28
N LEU A 33 31.17 -9.10 9.33
CA LEU A 33 30.80 -7.69 9.21
C LEU A 33 30.96 -7.02 10.58
N PRO A 34 31.55 -5.80 10.69
CA PRO A 34 31.37 -5.00 11.89
C PRO A 34 29.86 -4.79 12.09
N GLU A 35 29.39 -5.03 13.32
CA GLU A 35 28.00 -4.93 13.78
C GLU A 35 27.15 -4.00 12.88
N PRO A 36 26.26 -4.54 12.03
CA PRO A 36 25.26 -3.70 11.43
C PRO A 36 24.34 -3.23 12.58
N ALA A 37 24.05 -1.94 12.61
CA ALA A 37 23.08 -1.28 13.49
C ALA A 37 21.63 -1.78 13.24
N GLU A 38 21.43 -3.10 13.31
CA GLU A 38 20.18 -3.81 13.00
C GLU A 38 19.58 -4.49 14.24
N ALA A 39 20.14 -4.27 15.43
CA ALA A 39 19.40 -4.50 16.68
C ALA A 39 18.38 -3.38 16.98
N ALA A 40 18.31 -2.33 16.14
CA ALA A 40 17.33 -1.25 16.23
C ALA A 40 16.10 -1.43 15.30
N ARG A 41 16.08 -2.46 14.44
CA ARG A 41 15.01 -2.62 13.42
C ARG A 41 13.78 -3.41 13.90
N ASP A 42 13.91 -4.22 14.95
CA ASP A 42 12.80 -5.04 15.50
C ASP A 42 12.13 -4.44 16.75
N GLN A 43 12.47 -3.21 17.16
CA GLN A 43 11.79 -2.50 18.25
C GLN A 43 11.04 -1.23 17.82
N GLN A 44 10.94 -0.95 16.51
CA GLN A 44 10.15 0.18 16.01
C GLN A 44 8.70 -0.22 15.74
N LEU A 45 8.04 -0.84 16.73
CA LEU A 45 6.60 -0.68 16.92
C LEU A 45 6.43 0.36 18.04
N ALA A 46 6.84 1.59 17.74
CA ALA A 46 6.41 2.74 18.51
C ALA A 46 4.91 2.95 18.20
N PRO A 47 4.07 3.26 19.21
CA PRO A 47 2.72 3.73 18.92
C PRO A 47 2.82 4.99 18.06
N ASP A 48 1.93 5.11 17.08
CA ASP A 48 1.75 6.25 16.17
C ASP A 48 2.17 7.56 16.87
N THR A 49 3.41 7.96 16.58
CA THR A 49 3.86 9.30 16.88
C THR A 49 3.26 10.13 15.78
N ASP A 50 2.20 10.84 16.17
CA ASP A 50 1.71 12.09 15.60
C ASP A 50 2.61 12.59 14.47
N VAL A 51 2.06 12.55 13.25
CA VAL A 51 2.72 13.03 12.05
C VAL A 51 2.95 14.51 12.28
N ALA A 52 4.13 14.85 12.80
CA ALA A 52 4.58 16.21 12.97
C ALA A 52 4.61 16.82 11.57
N ALA A 53 3.51 17.49 11.23
CA ALA A 53 3.42 18.40 10.12
C ALA A 53 4.63 19.31 10.25
N THR A 54 5.50 19.25 9.25
CA THR A 54 6.55 20.24 9.10
C THR A 54 5.83 21.57 8.93
N GLU A 55 5.84 22.40 9.98
CA GLU A 55 5.32 23.76 9.93
C GLU A 55 6.18 24.53 8.93
N ASP A 56 5.76 24.51 7.67
CA ASP A 56 6.12 25.55 6.72
C ASP A 56 5.82 26.91 7.37
N PRO A 57 6.67 27.94 7.19
CA PRO A 57 6.41 29.26 7.72
C PRO A 57 5.08 29.76 7.17
N SER A 58 4.06 29.71 8.03
CA SER A 58 2.70 30.10 7.69
C SER A 58 2.72 31.56 7.20
N PRO A 59 2.17 31.87 6.01
CA PRO A 59 1.98 33.25 5.59
C PRO A 59 1.13 33.99 6.63
N PRO A 60 1.22 35.33 6.73
CA PRO A 60 0.58 36.11 7.79
C PRO A 60 -0.87 35.66 7.99
N ALA A 61 -1.18 35.29 9.23
CA ALA A 61 -2.45 34.72 9.65
C ALA A 61 -3.61 35.57 9.12
N ARG A 62 -4.18 35.14 8.00
CA ARG A 62 -5.50 35.61 7.60
C ARG A 62 -6.48 35.18 8.68
N PRO A 63 -7.50 36.00 8.98
CA PRO A 63 -8.52 35.58 9.92
C PRO A 63 -9.06 34.22 9.49
N PRO A 64 -9.21 33.27 10.44
CA PRO A 64 -9.73 31.95 10.13
C PRO A 64 -11.09 32.10 9.45
N LEU A 65 -11.22 31.45 8.29
CA LEU A 65 -12.45 31.47 7.52
C LEU A 65 -13.53 30.70 8.27
N THR A 66 -14.75 31.22 8.24
CA THR A 66 -15.92 30.65 8.89
C THR A 66 -16.88 30.08 7.85
N ASP A 67 -17.95 29.42 8.33
CA ASP A 67 -19.02 28.90 7.45
C ASP A 67 -19.65 29.96 6.54
N ALA A 68 -19.71 31.22 6.99
CA ALA A 68 -20.31 32.31 6.22
C ALA A 68 -19.45 32.75 5.02
N ASP A 69 -18.15 32.49 5.08
CA ASP A 69 -17.19 32.87 4.04
C ASP A 69 -17.09 31.79 2.95
N MET A 70 -17.69 30.62 3.17
CA MET A 70 -17.60 29.49 2.26
C MET A 70 -18.61 29.60 1.11
N PRO A 71 -18.18 29.33 -0.13
CA PRO A 71 -19.10 29.24 -1.26
C PRO A 71 -20.06 28.05 -1.09
N PRO A 72 -21.25 28.11 -1.73
CA PRO A 72 -22.18 26.98 -1.72
C PRO A 72 -21.54 25.71 -2.30
N ILE A 73 -21.75 24.57 -1.65
CA ILE A 73 -21.13 23.28 -2.06
C ILE A 73 -21.46 22.90 -3.51
N GLU A 74 -22.65 23.24 -3.99
CA GLU A 74 -23.04 22.93 -5.37
C GLU A 74 -22.35 23.78 -6.44
N SER A 75 -21.73 24.89 -6.04
CA SER A 75 -20.94 25.74 -6.93
C SER A 75 -19.50 25.25 -7.11
N LEU A 76 -19.06 24.29 -6.29
CA LEU A 76 -17.70 23.75 -6.30
C LEU A 76 -17.50 22.73 -7.42
N SER A 77 -16.35 22.83 -8.09
CA SER A 77 -15.81 21.90 -9.09
C SER A 77 -14.50 21.26 -8.61
N ALA A 78 -13.91 20.37 -9.41
CA ALA A 78 -12.61 19.75 -9.09
C ALA A 78 -11.47 20.78 -8.99
N ASP A 79 -11.54 21.86 -9.77
CA ASP A 79 -10.51 22.92 -9.84
C ASP A 79 -10.77 24.06 -8.85
N SER A 80 -11.82 23.95 -8.03
CA SER A 80 -12.15 24.96 -7.02
C SER A 80 -11.14 24.93 -5.87
N ASP A 81 -11.00 26.05 -5.17
CA ASP A 81 -10.15 26.13 -3.98
C ASP A 81 -10.88 25.55 -2.76
N TYR A 82 -10.40 24.42 -2.26
CA TYR A 82 -10.92 23.77 -1.05
C TYR A 82 -10.16 24.14 0.23
N THR A 83 -9.07 24.91 0.14
CA THR A 83 -8.23 25.25 1.30
C THR A 83 -9.01 25.99 2.38
N GLY A 84 -9.98 26.83 1.98
CA GLY A 84 -10.83 27.55 2.91
C GLY A 84 -11.72 26.67 3.79
N PHE A 85 -12.17 25.52 3.27
CA PHE A 85 -13.00 24.56 4.01
C PHE A 85 -12.21 23.78 5.07
N LEU A 86 -10.88 23.84 5.05
CA LEU A 86 -10.00 23.19 6.02
C LEU A 86 -9.67 24.08 7.23
N SER A 87 -10.14 25.33 7.24
CA SER A 87 -10.03 26.24 8.38
C SER A 87 -10.68 25.65 9.64
N GLU A 88 -10.07 25.89 10.81
CA GLU A 88 -10.54 25.38 12.11
C GLU A 88 -11.94 25.86 12.49
N GLN A 89 -12.35 27.03 11.98
CA GLN A 89 -13.65 27.64 12.29
C GLN A 89 -14.77 27.24 11.32
N VAL A 90 -14.47 26.38 10.33
CA VAL A 90 -15.49 25.79 9.46
C VAL A 90 -16.10 24.56 10.14
N SER A 91 -17.43 24.48 10.12
CA SER A 91 -18.15 23.35 10.71
C SER A 91 -17.75 22.05 10.04
N GLU A 92 -17.62 21.00 10.85
CA GLU A 92 -17.22 19.68 10.39
C GLU A 92 -18.17 19.14 9.31
N ALA A 93 -19.47 19.43 9.43
CA ALA A 93 -20.48 19.05 8.46
C ALA A 93 -20.22 19.69 7.08
N LEU A 94 -19.88 20.98 7.05
CA LEU A 94 -19.59 21.70 5.81
C LEU A 94 -18.28 21.23 5.18
N ARG A 95 -17.24 21.04 6.00
CA ARG A 95 -15.96 20.45 5.56
C ARG A 95 -16.16 19.06 4.94
N LYS A 96 -16.92 18.18 5.61
CA LYS A 96 -17.26 16.84 5.10
C LYS A 96 -18.04 16.90 3.79
N ALA A 97 -18.98 17.83 3.66
CA ALA A 97 -19.75 18.01 2.43
C ALA A 97 -18.86 18.46 1.26
N ALA A 98 -17.97 19.42 1.49
CA ALA A 98 -17.03 19.91 0.48
C ALA A 98 -16.05 18.81 0.03
N LEU A 99 -15.44 18.09 0.98
CA LEU A 99 -14.53 16.99 0.66
C LEU A 99 -15.24 15.85 -0.06
N ARG A 100 -16.47 15.52 0.33
CA ARG A 100 -17.29 14.56 -0.43
C ARG A 100 -17.45 15.03 -1.87
N LYS A 101 -17.82 16.29 -2.12
CA LYS A 101 -17.96 16.83 -3.48
C LYS A 101 -16.65 16.69 -4.28
N LEU A 102 -15.51 17.01 -3.68
CA LEU A 102 -14.19 16.88 -4.31
C LEU A 102 -13.88 15.44 -4.72
N PHE A 103 -14.02 14.49 -3.80
CA PHE A 103 -13.70 13.08 -4.06
C PHE A 103 -14.73 12.35 -4.95
N HIS A 104 -15.92 12.92 -5.16
CA HIS A 104 -16.86 12.41 -6.16
C HIS A 104 -16.56 12.93 -7.58
N SER A 105 -15.56 13.79 -7.76
CA SER A 105 -15.20 14.30 -9.08
C SER A 105 -14.55 13.23 -9.96
N ALA A 106 -14.80 13.30 -11.27
CA ALA A 106 -14.35 12.30 -12.24
C ALA A 106 -12.82 12.13 -12.27
N THR A 107 -12.06 13.17 -11.89
CA THR A 107 -10.60 13.14 -11.85
C THR A 107 -10.06 12.06 -10.92
N PHE A 108 -10.76 11.75 -9.82
CA PHE A 108 -10.37 10.69 -8.89
C PHE A 108 -10.89 9.29 -9.29
N ASN A 109 -11.73 9.22 -10.32
CA ASN A 109 -12.32 7.96 -10.79
C ASN A 109 -11.52 7.32 -11.93
N VAL A 110 -10.41 7.94 -12.36
CA VAL A 110 -9.55 7.41 -13.42
C VAL A 110 -8.54 6.45 -12.80
N THR A 111 -8.65 5.17 -13.16
CA THR A 111 -7.65 4.15 -12.82
C THR A 111 -6.46 4.23 -13.78
N ASP A 112 -5.28 3.80 -13.34
CA ASP A 112 -4.04 3.82 -14.14
C ASP A 112 -3.98 2.76 -15.24
N GLY A 113 -4.87 1.77 -15.17
CA GLY A 113 -4.94 0.65 -16.11
C GLY A 113 -3.80 -0.36 -15.97
N LEU A 114 -3.05 -0.34 -14.86
CA LEU A 114 -1.96 -1.27 -14.57
C LEU A 114 -2.39 -2.42 -13.64
N ASP A 115 -3.66 -2.46 -13.26
CA ASP A 115 -4.22 -3.53 -12.44
C ASP A 115 -4.65 -4.71 -13.31
N ASP A 116 -3.84 -5.78 -13.27
CA ASP A 116 -3.99 -7.03 -14.01
C ASP A 116 -5.38 -7.70 -13.86
N TYR A 117 -6.15 -7.33 -12.82
CA TYR A 117 -7.43 -7.96 -12.48
C TYR A 117 -8.64 -7.01 -12.60
N THR A 118 -8.50 -5.88 -13.29
CA THR A 118 -9.62 -4.95 -13.51
C THR A 118 -10.53 -5.32 -14.69
N ASP A 119 -10.13 -6.28 -15.52
CA ASP A 119 -10.91 -6.74 -16.67
C ASP A 119 -12.11 -7.63 -16.28
N ASP A 120 -13.14 -7.63 -17.13
CA ASP A 120 -14.29 -8.53 -17.00
C ASP A 120 -13.98 -9.92 -17.55
N PHE A 121 -13.59 -10.83 -16.66
CA PHE A 121 -13.35 -12.24 -16.99
C PHE A 121 -14.62 -13.11 -17.03
N THR A 122 -15.82 -12.54 -16.85
CA THR A 122 -17.08 -13.30 -16.97
C THR A 122 -17.48 -13.52 -18.42
N THR A 123 -16.95 -12.71 -19.33
CA THR A 123 -17.22 -12.81 -20.76
C THR A 123 -16.16 -13.67 -21.45
N PHE A 124 -16.51 -14.92 -21.74
CA PHE A 124 -15.65 -15.80 -22.54
C PHE A 124 -15.81 -15.47 -24.03
N LYS A 125 -14.69 -15.20 -24.71
CA LYS A 125 -14.67 -15.13 -26.16
C LYS A 125 -15.02 -16.51 -26.72
N ALA A 126 -16.08 -16.59 -27.53
CA ALA A 126 -16.48 -17.83 -28.17
C ALA A 126 -15.31 -18.41 -28.99
N LEU A 127 -15.10 -19.72 -28.87
CA LEU A 127 -14.00 -20.44 -29.55
C LEU A 127 -14.15 -20.46 -31.09
N GLY A 128 -15.28 -20.01 -31.63
CA GLY A 128 -15.62 -20.14 -33.05
C GLY A 128 -15.78 -21.59 -33.46
N ASP A 129 -15.48 -21.91 -34.72
CA ASP A 129 -15.57 -23.27 -35.29
C ASP A 129 -14.41 -24.19 -34.88
N ILE A 130 -13.60 -23.78 -33.90
CA ILE A 130 -12.45 -24.57 -33.43
C ILE A 130 -12.98 -25.71 -32.56
N VAL A 131 -13.05 -26.90 -33.15
CA VAL A 131 -13.31 -28.14 -32.43
C VAL A 131 -12.08 -28.48 -31.59
N THR A 132 -12.21 -28.35 -30.26
CA THR A 132 -11.17 -28.76 -29.31
C THR A 132 -10.91 -30.26 -29.43
N ALA A 133 -9.68 -30.69 -29.08
CA ALA A 133 -9.27 -32.10 -29.21
C ALA A 133 -10.22 -33.05 -28.46
N ASP A 134 -10.77 -32.60 -27.33
CA ASP A 134 -11.68 -33.39 -26.48
C ASP A 134 -13.08 -33.59 -27.08
N MET A 135 -13.45 -32.84 -28.13
CA MET A 135 -14.75 -32.94 -28.82
C MET A 135 -14.69 -33.79 -30.10
N ARG A 136 -13.54 -34.44 -30.40
CA ARG A 136 -13.33 -35.24 -31.62
C ARG A 136 -13.69 -36.73 -31.49
N HIS A 137 -14.41 -37.13 -30.45
CA HIS A 137 -14.76 -38.53 -30.18
C HIS A 137 -16.26 -38.71 -29.96
#